data_AF-X1HVU4-F1
#
_entry.id   AF-X1HVU4-F1
#
_cell.length_a   1.000
_cell.length_b   1.000
_cell.length_c   1.000
_cell.angle_alpha   90.00
_cell.angle_beta   90.00
_cell.angle_gamma   90.00
#
_symmetry.space_group_name_H-M   'P 1'
#
loop_
_entity.id
_entity.type
_entity.pdbx_description
1 polymer ?
#
loop_
_entity_poly.entity_id
_entity_poly.type
_entity_poly.pdbx_seq_one_letter_code
_entity_poly.pdbx_strand_id
1 'polypeptide(L)' 'IHNLEVLLNSASVYDPSLEPFREACQRITDFYIVERYPLIIEEGLTEKEVRDALNEVQGLIEKLRVGVAG' A
#
# COMPACT_ATOMS: atom_id res chain seq x y z
N ILE A 1 -1.51 5.31 -12.86
CA ILE A 1 -0.84 5.74 -11.60
C ILE A 1 -0.87 4.53 -10.68
N HIS A 2 0.28 3.89 -10.41
CA HIS A 2 0.41 2.73 -9.48
C HIS A 2 1.18 3.13 -8.22
N ASN A 3 0.95 4.34 -7.74
CA ASN A 3 1.60 4.87 -6.56
C ASN A 3 0.53 5.01 -5.48
N LEU A 4 0.60 4.17 -4.45
CA LEU A 4 -0.40 4.13 -3.39
C LEU A 4 -0.37 5.40 -2.54
N GLU A 5 0.80 6.04 -2.38
CA GLU A 5 0.94 7.31 -1.68
C GLU A 5 0.16 8.43 -2.40
N VAL A 6 0.26 8.52 -3.73
CA VAL A 6 -0.48 9.51 -4.53
C VAL A 6 -2.00 9.31 -4.43
N LEU A 7 -2.44 8.05 -4.44
CA LEU A 7 -3.86 7.72 -4.29
C LEU A 7 -4.34 8.03 -2.87
N LEU A 8 -3.55 7.69 -1.85
CA LEU A 8 -3.86 8.00 -0.45
C LEU A 8 -3.97 9.50 -0.21
N ASN A 9 -3.04 10.30 -0.73
CA ASN A 9 -3.09 11.77 -0.65
C ASN A 9 -4.42 12.33 -1.15
N SER A 10 -4.92 11.78 -2.26
CA SER A 10 -6.19 12.22 -2.83
C SER A 10 -7.38 11.79 -1.98
N ALA A 11 -7.35 10.58 -1.43
CA ALA A 11 -8.43 10.03 -0.61
C ALA A 11 -8.50 10.67 0.78
N SER A 12 -7.36 10.96 1.41
CA SER A 12 -7.27 11.57 2.73
C SER A 12 -7.88 12.97 2.81
N VAL A 13 -8.00 13.68 1.68
CA VAL A 13 -8.73 14.96 1.62
C VAL A 13 -10.20 14.78 2.00
N TYR A 14 -10.79 13.63 1.66
CA TYR A 14 -12.19 13.32 1.94
C TYR A 14 -12.36 12.49 3.21
N ASP A 15 -11.38 11.65 3.53
CA ASP A 15 -11.39 10.80 4.72
C ASP A 15 -10.04 10.83 5.43
N PRO A 16 -9.84 11.77 6.37
CA PRO A 16 -8.59 11.91 7.12
C PRO A 16 -8.21 10.68 7.96
N SER A 17 -9.16 9.78 8.24
CA SER A 17 -8.87 8.54 8.97
C SER A 17 -8.15 7.50 8.11
N LEU A 18 -7.79 7.83 6.87
CA LEU A 18 -6.88 7.06 6.03
C LEU A 18 -5.39 7.40 6.28
N GLU A 19 -5.08 8.55 6.90
CA GLU A 19 -3.69 8.98 7.16
C GLU A 19 -2.81 7.96 7.90
N PRO A 20 -3.31 7.20 8.90
CA PRO A 20 -2.49 6.20 9.59
C PRO A 20 -1.89 5.12 8.67
N PHE A 21 -2.42 4.93 7.45
CA PHE A 21 -1.92 3.94 6.50
C PHE A 21 -0.82 4.45 5.55
N ARG A 22 -0.39 5.70 5.71
CA ARG A 22 0.58 6.38 4.82
C ARG A 22 1.91 5.65 4.71
N GLU A 23 2.53 5.34 5.85
CA GLU A 23 3.84 4.67 5.87
C GLU A 23 3.79 3.30 5.20
N ALA A 24 2.70 2.55 5.41
CA ALA A 24 2.51 1.25 4.77
C ALA A 24 2.30 1.39 3.25
N CYS A 25 1.50 2.36 2.79
CA CYS A 25 1.30 2.61 1.36
C CYS A 25 2.59 3.02 0.63
N GLN A 26 3.45 3.80 1.30
CA GLN A 26 4.74 4.20 0.75
C GLN A 26 5.66 2.99 0.57
N ARG A 27 5.82 2.18 1.64
CA ARG A 27 6.61 0.93 1.60
C ARG A 27 6.14 -0.04 0.51
N ILE A 28 4.82 -0.26 0.41
CA ILE A 28 4.25 -1.20 -0.57
C ILE A 28 4.39 -0.68 -2.00
N THR A 29 4.42 0.64 -2.21
CA THR A 29 4.66 1.20 -3.55
C THR A 29 6.03 0.77 -4.09
N ASP A 30 7.03 0.64 -3.22
CA ASP A 30 8.36 0.19 -3.62
C ASP A 30 8.36 -1.29 -4.04
N PHE A 31 7.41 -2.09 -3.58
CA PHE A 31 7.32 -3.52 -3.94
C PHE A 31 7.07 -3.71 -5.44
N TYR A 32 6.30 -2.80 -6.03
CA TYR A 32 6.03 -2.79 -7.47
C TYR A 32 7.30 -2.56 -8.30
N ILE A 33 8.28 -1.81 -7.76
CA ILE A 33 9.56 -1.57 -8.42
C ILE A 33 10.44 -2.82 -8.36
N VAL A 34 10.45 -3.51 -7.22
CA VAL A 34 11.21 -4.76 -7.00
C VAL A 34 10.79 -5.85 -7.99
N GLU A 35 9.48 -6.08 -8.15
CA GLU A 35 8.98 -7.07 -9.11
C GLU A 35 9.29 -6.70 -10.57
N ARG A 36 9.28 -5.40 -10.89
CA ARG A 36 9.41 -4.93 -12.28
C ARG A 36 10.85 -4.84 -12.75
N TYR A 37 11.81 -4.69 -11.84
CA TYR A 37 13.23 -4.55 -12.16
C TYR A 37 14.11 -5.50 -11.32
N PRO A 38 13.96 -6.83 -11.51
CA PRO A 38 14.68 -7.84 -10.73
C PRO A 38 16.20 -7.80 -10.94
N LEU A 39 16.69 -7.09 -11.95
CA LEU A 39 18.13 -6.93 -12.22
C LEU A 39 18.79 -5.80 -11.42
N ILE A 40 18.02 -4.96 -10.73
CA ILE A 40 18.51 -3.79 -9.99
C ILE A 40 18.61 -4.06 -8.48
N ILE A 41 17.88 -5.08 -7.98
CA ILE A 41 17.78 -5.38 -6.55
C ILE A 41 18.27 -6.81 -6.33
N GLU A 42 19.40 -6.94 -5.61
CA GLU A 42 20.08 -8.22 -5.38
C GLU A 42 19.24 -9.20 -4.53
N GLU A 43 18.36 -8.69 -3.66
CA GLU A 43 17.43 -9.48 -2.86
C GLU A 43 15.98 -9.12 -3.23
N GLY A 44 15.29 -10.05 -3.90
CA GLY A 44 13.86 -9.91 -4.18
C GLY A 44 13.02 -9.91 -2.90
N LEU A 45 11.76 -9.49 -3.00
CA LEU A 45 10.81 -9.53 -1.89
C LEU A 45 10.63 -10.94 -1.34
N THR A 46 10.68 -11.05 -0.03
CA THR A 46 10.35 -12.29 0.68
C THR A 46 8.84 -12.41 0.88
N GLU A 47 8.35 -13.65 0.96
CA GLU A 47 6.95 -13.92 1.30
C GLU A 47 6.55 -13.29 2.64
N LYS A 48 7.49 -13.25 3.61
CA LYS A 48 7.27 -12.66 4.92
C LYS A 48 7.00 -11.16 4.83
N GLU A 49 7.80 -10.42 4.07
CA GLU A 49 7.62 -8.97 3.89
C GLU A 49 6.28 -8.64 3.23
N VAL A 50 5.89 -9.42 2.23
CA VAL A 50 4.58 -9.27 1.57
C VAL A 50 3.44 -9.55 2.56
N ARG A 51 3.56 -10.61 3.36
CA ARG A 51 2.54 -10.99 4.34
C ARG A 51 2.41 -9.97 5.47
N ASP A 52 3.53 -9.48 6.00
CA ASP A 52 3.55 -8.48 7.08
C ASP A 52 2.94 -7.16 6.57
N ALA A 53 3.31 -6.72 5.36
CA ALA A 53 2.74 -5.54 4.74
C ALA A 53 1.22 -5.67 4.50
N LEU A 54 0.75 -6.85 4.07
CA LEU A 54 -0.69 -7.12 3.90
C LEU A 54 -1.46 -7.00 5.22
N ASN A 55 -0.90 -7.54 6.31
CA ASN A 55 -1.52 -7.45 7.64
C ASN A 55 -1.60 -5.99 8.11
N GLU A 56 -0.57 -5.18 7.86
CA GLU A 56 -0.54 -3.75 8.23
C GLU A 56 -1.65 -2.94 7.55
N VAL A 57 -1.99 -3.26 6.29
CA VAL A 57 -3.02 -2.54 5.52
C VAL A 57 -4.39 -3.19 5.55
N GLN A 58 -4.60 -4.26 6.33
CA GLN A 58 -5.87 -4.97 6.35
C GLN A 58 -7.04 -4.06 6.78
N GLY A 59 -6.81 -3.19 7.76
CA GLY A 59 -7.80 -2.19 8.19
C GLY A 59 -8.16 -1.18 7.10
N LEU A 60 -7.20 -0.82 6.23
CA LEU A 60 -7.47 0.04 5.06
C LEU A 60 -8.39 -0.66 4.07
N ILE A 61 -8.11 -1.92 3.75
CA ILE A 61 -8.91 -2.73 2.82
C ILE A 61 -10.36 -2.85 3.32
N GLU A 62 -10.54 -3.18 4.59
CA GLU A 62 -11.87 -3.31 5.21
C GLU A 62 -12.64 -1.99 5.15
N LYS A 63 -11.99 -0.88 5.49
CA LYS A 63 -12.58 0.46 5.46
C LYS A 63 -13.03 0.89 4.07
N LEU A 64 -12.21 0.64 3.05
CA LEU A 64 -12.56 0.93 1.66
C LEU A 64 -13.70 0.04 1.15
N ARG A 65 -13.76 -1.24 1.54
CA ARG A 65 -14.87 -2.14 1.16
C ARG A 65 -16.22 -1.65 1.68
N VAL A 66 -16.25 -1.15 2.91
CA VAL A 66 -17.47 -0.57 3.50
C VAL A 66 -17.87 0.71 2.76
N GLY A 67 -16.92 1.59 2.44
CA GLY A 67 -17.19 2.84 1.73
C GLY A 67 -17.62 2.69 0.27
N VAL A 68 -17.22 1.62 -0.42
CA VAL A 68 -17.58 1.35 -1.83
C VAL A 68 -18.95 0.66 -1.98
N ALA A 69 -19.44 0.01 -0.92
CA ALA A 69 -20.75 -0.63 -0.90
C ALA A 69 -21.91 0.31 -0.53
N GLY A 70 -21.60 1.57 -0.16
CA GLY A 70 -22.56 2.60 0.26
C GLY A 70 -22.96 3.57 -0.84
#